data_AF-A0A923WGN7-F1
#
_entry.id   AF-A0A923WGN7-F1
#
_cell.length_a   1.000
_cell.length_b   1.000
_cell.length_c   1.000
_cell.angle_alpha   90.00
_cell.angle_beta   90.00
_cell.angle_gamma   90.00
#
_symmetry.space_group_name_H-M   'P 1'
#
loop_
_entity.id
_entity.type
_entity.pdbx_description
1 polymer ?
#
loop_
_entity_poly.entity_id
_entity_poly.type
_entity_poly.pdbx_seq_one_letter_code
_entity_poly.pdbx_strand_id
1 'polypeptide(L)'
;MKGIDLQGTSDQVGGSNVGWIDNGDWTEYNINVTTSGMYDFTYRIASNSTSGRLLAQIEGQLISAAAISVPNTGGWQNWSFVKAPGISLAAGTHTIRLLYDKGGFNINYLTILKSGISIQNIALNKPVTSSSDQSSGSSAKFANNGKSGTRWASSFRDLQWIYIDLQDTYSVQK
;
A
#
# COMPACT_ATOMS: atom_id res chain seq x y z
N MET A 1 32.19 -7.20 8.64
CA MET A 1 31.29 -8.33 8.34
C MET A 1 31.07 -8.36 6.84
N LYS A 2 30.78 -9.53 6.27
CA LYS A 2 30.27 -9.67 4.90
C LYS A 2 28.85 -10.22 5.01
N GLY A 3 27.92 -9.67 4.25
CA GLY A 3 26.53 -10.10 4.23
C GLY A 3 25.60 -9.19 5.03
N ILE A 4 24.30 -9.49 4.96
CA ILE A 4 23.23 -8.72 5.59
C ILE A 4 23.04 -9.05 7.07
N ASP A 5 22.62 -8.06 7.86
CA ASP A 5 22.25 -8.21 9.27
C ASP A 5 20.94 -7.48 9.60
N LEU A 6 20.27 -7.89 10.67
CA LEU A 6 19.08 -7.23 11.19
C LEU A 6 19.46 -6.28 12.32
N GLN A 7 18.87 -5.09 12.33
CA GLN A 7 18.93 -4.16 13.45
C GLN A 7 17.55 -3.64 13.80
N GLY A 8 17.39 -3.10 15.01
CA GLY A 8 16.19 -2.35 15.37
C GLY A 8 15.96 -1.18 14.42
N THR A 9 14.71 -0.99 13.99
CA THR A 9 14.31 0.16 13.17
C THR A 9 13.65 1.24 14.01
N SER A 10 13.89 2.51 13.67
CA SER A 10 13.14 3.65 14.20
C SER A 10 12.02 4.11 13.28
N ASP A 11 11.67 3.31 12.26
CA ASP A 11 10.52 3.59 11.41
C ASP A 11 9.19 3.44 12.17
N GLN A 12 8.12 4.02 11.64
CA GLN A 12 6.82 4.15 12.32
C GLN A 12 6.17 2.82 12.74
N VAL A 13 6.50 1.71 12.06
CA VAL A 13 5.93 0.38 12.33
C VAL A 13 6.76 -0.41 13.35
N GLY A 14 7.93 0.11 13.77
CA GLY A 14 8.85 -0.58 14.67
C GLY A 14 9.41 -1.90 14.10
N GLY A 15 10.02 -2.72 14.96
CA GLY A 15 10.59 -4.02 14.57
C GLY A 15 12.07 -3.93 14.15
N SER A 16 12.42 -4.60 13.05
CA SER A 16 13.79 -4.64 12.53
C SER A 16 13.84 -4.34 11.05
N ASN A 17 14.93 -3.72 10.60
CA ASN A 17 15.26 -3.56 9.19
C ASN A 17 16.48 -4.41 8.82
N VAL A 18 16.61 -4.73 7.53
CA VAL A 18 17.84 -5.29 6.96
C VAL A 18 18.84 -4.14 6.75
N GLY A 19 20.08 -4.35 7.18
CA GLY A 19 21.19 -3.42 7.03
C GLY A 19 22.51 -4.14 6.75
N TRP A 20 23.61 -3.38 6.74
CA TRP A 20 24.95 -3.85 6.32
C TRP A 20 24.93 -4.55 4.95
N ILE A 21 24.05 -4.08 4.07
CA ILE A 21 23.87 -4.65 2.75
C ILE A 21 25.13 -4.43 1.91
N ASP A 22 25.73 -5.53 1.45
CA ASP A 22 26.85 -5.54 0.50
C ASP A 22 26.37 -5.73 -0.95
N ASN A 23 27.25 -5.42 -1.90
CA ASN A 23 26.96 -5.65 -3.32
C ASN A 23 26.78 -7.15 -3.60
N GLY A 24 25.65 -7.51 -4.21
CA GLY A 24 25.31 -8.87 -4.61
C GLY A 24 24.56 -9.68 -3.54
N ASP A 25 24.37 -9.13 -2.34
CA ASP A 25 23.46 -9.71 -1.36
C ASP A 25 22.01 -9.67 -1.87
N TRP A 26 21.14 -10.48 -1.28
CA TRP A 26 19.73 -10.52 -1.67
C TRP A 26 18.81 -10.95 -0.52
N THR A 27 17.53 -10.61 -0.65
CA THR A 27 16.43 -11.24 0.09
C THR A 27 15.40 -11.80 -0.88
N GLU A 28 14.67 -12.84 -0.47
CA GLU A 28 13.71 -13.53 -1.33
C GLU A 28 12.43 -13.84 -0.57
N TYR A 29 11.30 -13.72 -1.26
CA TYR A 29 9.97 -13.84 -0.70
C TYR A 29 9.09 -14.66 -1.64
N ASN A 30 8.43 -15.67 -1.10
CA ASN A 30 7.35 -16.36 -1.81
C ASN A 30 6.03 -15.65 -1.51
N ILE A 31 5.33 -15.25 -2.56
CA ILE A 31 4.03 -14.58 -2.48
C ILE A 31 2.97 -15.41 -3.20
N ASN A 32 1.71 -15.24 -2.80
CA ASN A 32 0.57 -15.76 -3.52
C ASN A 32 -0.27 -14.60 -4.06
N VAL A 33 -0.30 -14.45 -5.38
CA VAL A 33 -1.09 -13.42 -6.08
C VAL A 33 -2.48 -14.00 -6.33
N THR A 34 -3.50 -13.43 -5.71
CA THR A 34 -4.87 -13.97 -5.80
C THR A 34 -5.59 -13.57 -7.09
N THR A 35 -5.19 -12.48 -7.75
CA THR A 35 -5.83 -12.02 -8.99
C THR A 35 -4.81 -11.43 -9.94
N SER A 36 -4.69 -11.95 -11.16
CA SER A 36 -3.81 -11.38 -12.18
C SER A 36 -4.04 -9.87 -12.37
N GLY A 37 -2.98 -9.12 -12.62
CA GLY A 37 -3.07 -7.69 -12.87
C GLY A 37 -1.74 -6.96 -12.82
N MET A 38 -1.82 -5.63 -12.86
CA MET A 38 -0.69 -4.75 -12.60
C MET A 38 -0.58 -4.47 -11.10
N TYR A 39 0.64 -4.41 -10.59
CA TYR A 39 0.95 -4.20 -9.19
C TYR A 39 2.03 -3.13 -9.04
N ASP A 40 1.90 -2.31 -8.01
CA ASP A 40 2.89 -1.31 -7.62
C ASP A 40 3.71 -1.86 -6.46
N PHE A 41 5.02 -1.94 -6.67
CA PHE A 41 5.97 -2.32 -5.64
C PHE A 41 6.46 -1.03 -4.97
N THR A 42 6.47 -1.00 -3.64
CA THR A 42 6.99 0.13 -2.87
C THR A 42 7.96 -0.38 -1.82
N TYR A 43 9.18 0.14 -1.83
CA TYR A 43 10.25 -0.23 -0.90
C TYR A 43 10.42 0.86 0.14
N ARG A 44 10.48 0.48 1.42
CA ARG A 44 10.77 1.38 2.53
C ARG A 44 12.26 1.38 2.80
N ILE A 45 12.96 2.42 2.34
CA ILE A 45 14.42 2.47 2.26
C ILE A 45 14.98 3.68 3.01
N ALA A 46 16.16 3.51 3.61
CA ALA A 46 16.97 4.56 4.23
C ALA A 46 18.43 4.48 3.74
N SER A 47 19.07 5.62 3.45
CA SER A 47 20.48 5.69 3.04
C SER A 47 21.10 7.06 3.34
N ASN A 48 22.40 7.08 3.57
CA ASN A 48 23.23 8.29 3.63
C ASN A 48 23.88 8.65 2.29
N SER A 49 23.57 7.92 1.21
CA SER A 49 24.21 8.08 -0.09
C SER A 49 23.21 7.85 -1.23
N THR A 50 23.64 8.14 -2.46
CA THR A 50 22.88 7.85 -3.69
C THR A 50 23.46 6.68 -4.48
N SER A 51 24.43 5.94 -3.90
CA SER A 51 25.13 4.86 -4.61
C SER A 51 24.39 3.52 -4.58
N GLY A 52 23.41 3.37 -3.68
CA GLY A 52 22.63 2.14 -3.53
C GLY A 52 21.78 1.85 -4.76
N ARG A 53 21.64 0.57 -5.08
CA ARG A 53 20.92 0.10 -6.26
C ARG A 53 20.33 -1.28 -6.04
N LEU A 54 19.04 -1.40 -6.32
CA LEU A 54 18.25 -2.60 -6.17
C LEU A 54 17.80 -3.11 -7.55
N LEU A 55 17.83 -4.43 -7.73
CA LEU A 55 17.26 -5.15 -8.86
C LEU A 55 16.16 -6.07 -8.33
N ALA A 56 14.92 -5.88 -8.77
CA ALA A 56 13.82 -6.77 -8.42
C ALA A 56 13.68 -7.85 -9.51
N GLN A 57 13.51 -9.11 -9.07
CA GLN A 57 13.33 -10.27 -9.93
C GLN A 57 12.06 -11.04 -9.56
N ILE A 58 11.38 -11.59 -10.57
CA ILE A 58 10.29 -12.58 -10.44
C ILE A 58 10.75 -13.85 -11.14
N GLU A 59 10.73 -14.99 -10.44
CA GLU A 59 11.23 -16.27 -11.00
C GLU A 59 12.65 -16.16 -11.60
N GLY A 60 13.50 -15.35 -10.97
CA GLY A 60 14.87 -15.07 -11.43
C GLY A 60 14.98 -14.13 -12.64
N GLN A 61 13.86 -13.68 -13.22
CA GLN A 61 13.82 -12.72 -14.32
C GLN A 61 13.69 -11.29 -13.80
N LEU A 62 14.46 -10.35 -14.35
CA LEU A 62 14.36 -8.94 -13.95
C LEU A 62 12.98 -8.37 -14.30
N ILE A 63 12.35 -7.71 -13.32
CA ILE A 63 11.01 -7.13 -13.46
C ILE A 63 11.00 -5.92 -14.41
N SER A 64 12.11 -5.18 -14.45
CA SER A 64 12.37 -4.13 -15.42
C SER A 64 13.84 -4.16 -15.83
N ALA A 65 14.14 -3.73 -17.06
CA ALA A 65 15.53 -3.63 -17.52
C ALA A 65 16.32 -2.52 -16.79
N ALA A 66 15.64 -1.61 -16.07
CA ALA A 66 16.25 -0.51 -15.36
C ALA A 66 16.33 -0.77 -13.85
N ALA A 67 17.52 -0.66 -13.30
CA ALA A 67 17.73 -0.79 -11.87
C ALA A 67 17.00 0.31 -11.08
N ILE A 68 16.61 0.00 -9.84
CA ILE A 68 15.99 0.94 -8.90
C ILE A 68 17.10 1.63 -8.13
N SER A 69 17.35 2.91 -8.46
CA SER A 69 18.31 3.74 -7.72
C SER A 69 17.77 4.08 -6.33
N VAL A 70 18.62 3.93 -5.31
CA VAL A 70 18.29 4.30 -3.93
C VAL A 70 18.62 5.78 -3.70
N PRO A 71 17.64 6.60 -3.25
CA PRO A 71 17.91 8.00 -2.92
C PRO A 71 18.66 8.14 -1.59
N ASN A 72 19.38 9.25 -1.44
CA ASN A 72 19.88 9.68 -0.14
C ASN A 72 18.70 10.21 0.68
N THR A 73 18.43 9.58 1.83
CA THR A 73 17.35 9.98 2.74
C THR A 73 17.84 10.82 3.91
N GLY A 74 19.15 11.09 3.97
CA GLY A 74 19.80 11.89 5.00
C GLY A 74 20.03 11.16 6.33
N GLY A 75 19.85 9.84 6.36
CA GLY A 75 20.03 9.05 7.59
C GLY A 75 19.87 7.55 7.34
N TRP A 76 20.64 6.72 8.05
CA TRP A 76 20.48 5.25 8.06
C TRP A 76 19.15 4.76 8.65
N GLN A 77 18.44 5.66 9.31
CA GLN A 77 17.12 5.45 9.93
C GLN A 77 16.13 6.56 9.51
N ASN A 78 16.47 7.35 8.49
CA ASN A 78 15.54 8.29 7.86
C ASN A 78 14.88 7.59 6.68
N TRP A 79 13.60 7.30 6.78
CA TRP A 79 12.94 6.37 5.89
C TRP A 79 12.10 7.07 4.83
N SER A 80 12.25 6.65 3.57
CA SER A 80 11.47 7.13 2.43
C SER A 80 10.86 5.96 1.64
N PHE A 81 9.84 6.26 0.84
CA PHE A 81 9.23 5.30 -0.06
C PHE A 81 9.85 5.42 -1.46
N VAL A 82 10.39 4.32 -1.99
CA VAL A 82 10.84 4.20 -3.38
C VAL A 82 9.83 3.34 -4.13
N LYS A 83 9.23 3.87 -5.20
CA LYS A 83 8.16 3.19 -5.94
C LYS A 83 8.66 2.61 -7.26
N ALA A 84 8.23 1.40 -7.58
CA ALA A 84 8.37 0.73 -8.86
C ALA A 84 6.96 0.29 -9.33
N PRO A 85 6.21 1.17 -10.00
CA PRO A 85 4.84 0.88 -10.42
C PRO A 85 4.79 0.00 -11.67
N GLY A 86 3.62 -0.59 -11.92
CA GLY A 86 3.32 -1.21 -13.20
C GLY A 86 3.97 -2.58 -13.43
N ILE A 87 4.07 -3.41 -12.40
CA ILE A 87 4.57 -4.77 -12.48
C ILE A 87 3.45 -5.74 -12.81
N SER A 88 3.55 -6.49 -13.91
CA SER A 88 2.55 -7.50 -14.26
C SER A 88 2.77 -8.77 -13.46
N LEU A 89 1.74 -9.21 -12.72
CA LEU A 89 1.72 -10.49 -12.01
C LEU A 89 0.51 -11.31 -12.45
N ALA A 90 0.75 -12.59 -12.76
CA ALA A 90 -0.33 -13.56 -12.93
C ALA A 90 -0.83 -14.05 -11.56
N ALA A 91 -2.08 -14.51 -11.47
CA ALA A 91 -2.54 -15.22 -10.29
C ALA A 91 -1.73 -16.50 -10.09
N GLY A 92 -1.42 -16.83 -8.83
CA GLY A 92 -0.60 -17.97 -8.44
C GLY A 92 0.56 -17.59 -7.53
N THR A 93 1.39 -18.58 -7.22
CA THR A 93 2.59 -18.39 -6.40
C THR A 93 3.72 -17.83 -7.24
N HIS A 94 4.44 -16.84 -6.69
CA HIS A 94 5.64 -16.27 -7.30
C HIS A 94 6.74 -16.13 -6.24
N THR A 95 7.98 -16.30 -6.65
CA THR A 95 9.19 -15.99 -5.91
C THR A 95 9.71 -14.63 -6.37
N ILE A 96 9.74 -13.68 -5.44
CA ILE A 96 10.31 -12.34 -5.64
C ILE A 96 11.67 -12.27 -4.96
N ARG A 97 12.70 -11.91 -5.72
CA ARG A 97 14.03 -11.63 -5.19
C ARG A 97 14.37 -10.14 -5.29
N LEU A 98 14.88 -9.60 -4.20
CA LEU A 98 15.47 -8.27 -4.11
C LEU A 98 16.99 -8.43 -4.13
N LEU A 99 17.61 -8.25 -5.29
CA LEU A 99 19.06 -8.32 -5.46
C LEU A 99 19.69 -6.94 -5.26
N TYR A 100 20.57 -6.83 -4.29
CA TYR A 100 21.25 -5.59 -3.92
C TYR A 100 22.51 -5.38 -4.76
N ASP A 101 22.32 -5.03 -6.03
CA ASP A 101 23.42 -4.81 -6.99
C ASP A 101 24.48 -3.80 -6.49
N LYS A 102 24.02 -2.74 -5.82
CA LYS A 102 24.88 -1.87 -5.00
C LYS A 102 24.30 -1.70 -3.61
N GLY A 103 25.05 -2.09 -2.59
CA GLY A 103 24.71 -1.91 -1.19
C GLY A 103 24.77 -0.46 -0.72
N GLY A 104 24.94 -0.23 0.58
CA GLY A 104 25.01 1.13 1.15
C GLY A 104 23.64 1.77 1.41
N PHE A 105 22.66 0.95 1.74
CA PHE A 105 21.34 1.36 2.19
C PHE A 105 20.76 0.34 3.16
N ASN A 106 19.68 0.71 3.85
CA ASN A 106 18.87 -0.17 4.66
C ASN A 106 17.48 -0.31 4.01
N ILE A 107 16.87 -1.49 4.17
CA ILE A 107 15.49 -1.74 3.73
C ILE A 107 14.68 -2.31 4.90
N ASN A 108 13.49 -1.74 5.12
CA ASN A 108 12.59 -2.17 6.18
C ASN A 108 11.59 -3.20 5.65
N TYR A 109 10.72 -2.80 4.72
CA TYR A 109 9.70 -3.66 4.14
C TYR A 109 9.45 -3.34 2.66
N LEU A 110 8.83 -4.31 1.99
CA LEU A 110 8.26 -4.21 0.65
C LEU A 110 6.73 -4.25 0.77
N THR A 111 6.06 -3.34 0.08
CA THR A 111 4.60 -3.36 -0.11
C THR A 111 4.30 -3.64 -1.58
N ILE A 112 3.39 -4.57 -1.84
CA ILE A 112 2.90 -4.92 -3.17
C ILE A 112 1.39 -4.69 -3.19
N LEU A 113 0.94 -3.68 -3.92
CA LEU A 113 -0.48 -3.36 -4.04
C LEU A 113 -0.91 -3.49 -5.48
N LYS A 114 -2.12 -3.99 -5.74
CA LYS A 114 -2.66 -3.99 -7.10
C LYS A 114 -2.81 -2.54 -7.58
N SER A 115 -2.24 -2.23 -8.74
CA SER A 115 -2.33 -0.91 -9.36
C SER A 115 -3.78 -0.64 -9.78
N GLY A 116 -4.14 0.64 -9.82
CA GLY A 116 -5.48 1.03 -10.29
C GLY A 116 -6.61 0.69 -9.32
N ILE A 117 -6.31 0.33 -8.06
CA ILE A 117 -7.32 0.37 -7.00
C ILE A 117 -7.75 1.83 -6.84
N SER A 118 -8.91 2.16 -7.38
CA SER A 118 -9.57 3.42 -7.08
C SER A 118 -10.20 3.29 -5.70
N ILE A 119 -9.82 4.16 -4.77
CA ILE A 119 -10.53 4.33 -3.50
C ILE A 119 -11.89 4.97 -3.79
N GLN A 120 -12.84 4.13 -4.18
CA GLN A 120 -14.20 4.57 -4.51
C GLN A 120 -15.08 4.49 -3.26
N ASN A 121 -15.76 5.59 -2.94
CA ASN A 121 -16.90 5.53 -2.03
C ASN A 121 -18.06 4.81 -2.73
N ILE A 122 -18.19 3.51 -2.51
CA ILE A 122 -19.23 2.67 -3.11
C ILE A 122 -20.65 3.06 -2.66
N ALA A 123 -20.79 3.80 -1.56
CA ALA A 123 -22.05 4.33 -1.07
C ALA A 123 -22.42 5.69 -1.68
N LEU A 124 -21.53 6.34 -2.42
CA LEU A 124 -21.76 7.68 -2.99
C LEU A 124 -22.99 7.69 -3.93
N ASN A 125 -23.93 8.60 -3.68
CA ASN A 125 -25.19 8.78 -4.43
C ASN A 125 -26.09 7.54 -4.52
N LYS A 126 -25.89 6.56 -3.64
CA LYS A 126 -26.75 5.38 -3.53
C LYS A 126 -28.06 5.69 -2.80
N PRO A 127 -29.14 4.93 -3.03
CA PRO A 127 -30.38 5.13 -2.29
C PRO A 127 -30.17 5.03 -0.78
N VAL A 128 -30.80 5.94 -0.04
CA VAL A 128 -30.71 6.00 1.41
C VAL A 128 -32.12 5.99 2.01
N THR A 129 -32.32 5.16 3.03
CA THR A 129 -33.53 5.16 3.86
C THR A 129 -33.12 5.35 5.31
N SER A 130 -33.85 6.18 6.06
CA SER A 130 -33.63 6.40 7.49
C SER A 130 -34.89 6.07 8.28
N SER A 131 -34.73 5.80 9.57
CA SER A 131 -35.85 5.71 10.51
C SER A 131 -36.57 7.05 10.69
N SER A 132 -35.81 8.15 10.65
CA SER A 132 -36.32 9.52 10.71
C SER A 132 -35.27 10.53 10.23
N ASP A 133 -35.75 11.73 9.93
CA ASP A 133 -34.92 12.90 9.67
C ASP A 133 -35.26 13.99 10.72
N GLN A 134 -34.24 14.61 11.32
CA GLN A 134 -34.41 15.68 12.31
C GLN A 134 -35.18 16.88 11.73
N SER A 135 -34.91 17.19 10.47
CA SER A 135 -35.54 18.23 9.67
C SER A 135 -35.26 17.99 8.19
N SER A 136 -35.96 18.72 7.31
CA SER A 136 -35.70 18.68 5.86
C SER A 136 -34.27 19.08 5.48
N GLY A 137 -33.60 19.90 6.30
CA GLY A 137 -32.20 20.31 6.12
C GLY A 137 -31.19 19.24 6.52
N SER A 138 -31.61 18.16 7.18
CA SER A 138 -30.75 17.06 7.64
C SER A 138 -31.25 15.69 7.15
N SER A 139 -31.80 15.66 5.94
CA SER A 139 -32.41 14.46 5.37
C SER A 139 -31.39 13.37 5.02
N ALA A 140 -31.81 12.09 5.07
CA ALA A 140 -30.95 10.93 4.83
C ALA A 140 -30.21 10.98 3.47
N LYS A 141 -30.82 11.58 2.45
CA LYS A 141 -30.18 11.80 1.14
C LYS A 141 -28.88 12.62 1.18
N PHE A 142 -28.62 13.30 2.29
CA PHE A 142 -27.40 14.08 2.49
C PHE A 142 -26.26 13.27 3.13
N ALA A 143 -26.52 12.05 3.60
CA ALA A 143 -25.51 11.21 4.22
C ALA A 143 -24.38 10.80 3.25
N ASN A 144 -24.71 10.66 1.96
CA ASN A 144 -23.81 10.07 0.96
C ASN A 144 -23.80 10.84 -0.37
N ASN A 145 -24.12 12.13 -0.38
CA ASN A 145 -24.20 12.93 -1.62
C ASN A 145 -22.86 13.56 -2.06
N GLY A 146 -21.78 13.35 -1.29
CA GLY A 146 -20.45 13.90 -1.57
C GLY A 146 -20.31 15.41 -1.41
N LYS A 147 -21.30 16.12 -0.86
CA LYS A 147 -21.25 17.58 -0.68
C LYS A 147 -20.76 17.94 0.72
N SER A 148 -19.63 18.66 0.78
CA SER A 148 -19.15 19.25 2.02
C SER A 148 -20.20 20.21 2.59
N GLY A 149 -20.56 20.04 3.87
CA GLY A 149 -21.50 20.92 4.57
C GLY A 149 -22.94 20.41 4.63
N THR A 150 -23.28 19.31 3.95
CA THR A 150 -24.57 18.62 4.18
C THR A 150 -24.38 17.44 5.13
N ARG A 151 -25.43 17.06 5.87
CA ARG A 151 -25.41 15.91 6.78
C ARG A 151 -26.80 15.29 6.92
N TRP A 152 -26.84 14.04 7.38
CA TRP A 152 -28.04 13.47 7.97
C TRP A 152 -28.04 13.65 9.49
N ALA A 153 -29.22 13.84 10.08
CA ALA A 153 -29.45 13.71 11.51
C ALA A 153 -30.83 13.09 11.73
N SER A 154 -30.94 12.23 12.74
CA SER A 154 -32.22 11.62 13.14
C SER A 154 -33.02 12.54 14.07
N SER A 155 -34.25 12.14 14.38
CA SER A 155 -34.97 12.66 15.53
C SER A 155 -34.25 12.37 16.86
N PHE A 156 -34.52 13.19 17.88
CA PHE A 156 -33.96 13.06 19.24
C PHE A 156 -34.67 11.95 20.05
N ARG A 157 -34.58 10.71 19.58
CA ARG A 157 -35.13 9.51 20.23
C ARG A 157 -34.13 8.38 20.09
N ASP A 158 -34.24 7.36 20.93
CA ASP A 158 -33.43 6.15 20.79
C ASP A 158 -33.88 5.30 19.58
N LEU A 159 -33.07 4.29 19.25
CA LEU A 159 -33.31 3.34 18.16
C LEU A 159 -33.50 3.99 16.77
N GLN A 160 -32.60 4.91 16.43
CA GLN A 160 -32.55 5.53 15.10
C GLN A 160 -31.54 4.81 14.21
N TRP A 161 -31.86 4.69 12.91
CA TRP A 161 -31.02 3.99 11.95
C TRP A 161 -31.02 4.69 10.60
N ILE A 162 -29.97 4.41 9.82
CA ILE A 162 -29.84 4.78 8.42
C ILE A 162 -29.34 3.55 7.66
N TYR A 163 -29.92 3.31 6.50
CA TYR A 163 -29.60 2.21 5.61
C TYR A 163 -29.26 2.79 4.23
N ILE A 164 -28.15 2.33 3.65
CA ILE A 164 -27.73 2.70 2.30
C ILE A 164 -27.76 1.43 1.47
N ASP A 165 -28.61 1.40 0.45
CA ASP A 165 -28.68 0.31 -0.51
C ASP A 165 -27.57 0.47 -1.54
N LEU A 166 -26.55 -0.39 -1.51
CA LEU A 166 -25.44 -0.31 -2.46
C LEU A 166 -25.84 -0.71 -3.89
N GLN A 167 -27.02 -1.31 -4.08
CA GLN A 167 -27.60 -1.79 -5.35
C GLN A 167 -26.78 -2.85 -6.09
N ASP A 168 -25.68 -3.32 -5.50
CA ASP A 168 -24.80 -4.34 -6.05
C ASP A 168 -24.03 -5.05 -4.93
N THR A 169 -23.49 -6.23 -5.23
CA THR A 169 -22.58 -6.95 -4.34
C THR A 169 -21.14 -6.61 -4.69
N TYR A 170 -20.39 -6.14 -3.70
CA TYR A 170 -18.99 -5.75 -3.87
C TYR A 170 -18.06 -6.80 -3.26
N SER A 171 -17.03 -7.20 -4.00
CA SER A 171 -15.99 -8.09 -3.47
C SER A 171 -15.12 -7.34 -2.47
N VAL A 172 -15.04 -7.85 -1.24
CA VAL A 172 -14.08 -7.37 -0.23
C VAL A 172 -12.74 -8.06 -0.50
N GLN A 173 -11.79 -7.33 -1.08
CA GLN A 173 -10.42 -7.82 -1.23
C GLN A 173 -9.68 -7.60 0.10
N LYS A 174 -9.05 -8.65 0.62
CA LYS A 174 -8.21 -8.62 1.83
C LYS A 174 -6.75 -8.45 1.44
#